data_AF-A0A354Y2N2-F1
#
_entry.id   AF-A0A354Y2N2-F1
#
_cell.length_a   1.000
_cell.length_b   1.000
_cell.length_c   1.000
_cell.angle_alpha   90.00
_cell.angle_beta   90.00
_cell.angle_gamma   90.00
#
_symmetry.space_group_name_H-M   'P 1'
#
loop_
_entity.id
_entity.type
_entity.pdbx_description
1 polymer ?
#
loop_
_entity_poly.entity_id
_entity_poly.type
_entity_poly.pdbx_seq_one_letter_code
_entity_poly.pdbx_strand_id
1 'polypeptide(L)' 'MIALIDCNNFYASCERVFNPSLNDKPVVVLSNNDGCVIARSNEAKKIGIEMGIPAFKVQ' A
#
# COMPACT_ATOMS: atom_id res chain seq x y z
N MET A 1 1.25 -32.18 -4.98
CA MET A 1 0.37 -31.04 -5.32
C MET A 1 0.92 -29.80 -4.63
N ILE A 2 0.96 -28.64 -5.30
CA ILE A 2 1.49 -27.38 -4.75
C ILE A 2 0.43 -26.28 -4.91
N ALA A 3 0.31 -25.39 -3.92
CA ALA A 3 -0.52 -24.19 -3.96
C ALA A 3 0.31 -22.94 -3.61
N LEU A 4 0.00 -21.81 -4.24
CA LEU A 4 0.59 -20.49 -3.97
C LEU A 4 -0.46 -19.60 -3.33
N ILE A 5 -0.10 -18.95 -2.23
CA ILE A 5 -0.96 -18.01 -1.50
C ILE A 5 -0.23 -16.67 -1.45
N ASP A 6 -0.88 -15.62 -1.94
CA ASP A 6 -0.38 -14.25 -1.92
C ASP A 6 -1.45 -13.32 -1.35
N CYS A 7 -1.03 -12.37 -0.52
CA CYS A 7 -1.95 -11.46 0.15
C CYS A 7 -2.11 -10.16 -0.63
N ASN A 8 -3.37 -9.78 -0.89
CA ASN A 8 -3.68 -8.53 -1.59
C ASN A 8 -3.22 -7.30 -0.80
N ASN A 9 -2.35 -6.49 -1.40
CA ASN A 9 -1.87 -5.21 -0.84
C ASN A 9 -1.41 -5.35 0.62
N PHE A 10 -0.67 -6.41 0.94
CA PHE A 10 -0.53 -6.95 2.30
C PHE A 10 -0.34 -5.90 3.40
N TYR A 11 0.67 -5.03 3.32
CA TYR A 11 0.90 -4.04 4.37
C TYR A 11 -0.23 -3.03 4.51
N ALA A 12 -0.80 -2.53 3.39
CA ALA A 12 -1.96 -1.65 3.46
C ALA A 12 -3.21 -2.35 4.04
N SER A 13 -3.36 -3.66 3.81
CA SER A 13 -4.43 -4.47 4.41
C SER A 13 -4.21 -4.69 5.91
N CYS A 14 -2.98 -4.93 6.35
CA CYS A 14 -2.65 -5.03 7.77
C CYS A 14 -2.97 -3.74 8.52
N GLU A 15 -2.58 -2.57 7.98
CA GLU A 15 -2.90 -1.27 8.58
C GLU A 15 -4.42 -1.07 8.75
N ARG A 16 -5.23 -1.53 7.79
CA ARG A 16 -6.71 -1.46 7.88
C ARG A 16 -7.30 -2.36 8.96
N VAL A 17 -6.68 -3.52 9.23
CA VAL A 17 -7.12 -4.41 10.32
C VAL A 17 -6.96 -3.72 11.66
N PHE A 18 -5.84 -3.02 11.88
CA PHE A 18 -5.57 -2.31 13.14
C PHE A 18 -6.22 -0.93 13.22
N ASN A 19 -6.44 -0.28 12.07
CA ASN A 19 -7.10 1.00 11.96
C ASN A 19 -8.20 0.98 10.88
N PRO A 20 -9.41 0.55 11.23
CA PRO A 20 -10.54 0.48 10.29
C PRO A 20 -10.94 1.82 9.65
N SER A 21 -10.51 2.96 10.22
CA SER A 21 -10.76 4.27 9.62
C SER A 21 -10.01 4.50 8.30
N LEU A 22 -9.07 3.61 7.94
CA LEU A 22 -8.34 3.59 6.67
C LEU A 22 -9.06 2.82 5.56
N ASN A 23 -10.20 2.19 5.86
CA ASN A 23 -11.04 1.55 4.86
C ASN A 23 -11.54 2.59 3.85
N ASP A 24 -11.63 2.19 2.58
CA ASP A 24 -12.07 3.01 1.44
C ASP A 24 -11.25 4.28 1.18
N LYS A 25 -10.11 4.46 1.85
CA LYS A 25 -9.18 5.56 1.63
C LYS A 25 -7.96 5.14 0.80
N PRO A 26 -7.37 6.04 0.00
CA PRO A 26 -6.05 5.83 -0.59
C PRO A 26 -5.00 5.69 0.53
N VAL A 27 -4.46 4.48 0.68
CA VAL A 27 -3.38 4.15 1.62
C VAL A 27 -2.14 3.73 0.84
N VAL A 28 -1.00 4.27 1.26
CA VAL A 28 0.35 3.84 0.87
C VAL A 28 1.17 3.54 2.12
N VAL A 29 2.11 2.60 2.01
CA VAL A 29 3.08 2.30 3.06
C VAL A 29 4.45 2.62 2.51
N LEU A 30 5.26 3.36 3.28
CA LEU A 30 6.58 3.80 2.89
C LEU A 30 7.66 2.85 3.40
N SER A 31 8.80 2.84 2.71
CA SER A 31 10.02 2.17 3.19
C SER A 31 10.56 2.86 4.44
N ASN A 32 11.60 2.26 5.05
CA ASN A 32 12.39 2.91 6.09
C ASN A 32 12.82 4.32 5.65
N ASN A 33 12.80 5.25 6.62
CA ASN A 33 13.10 6.67 6.43
C ASN A 33 12.21 7.37 5.38
N ASP A 34 10.98 6.91 5.19
CA ASP A 34 10.00 7.50 4.26
C ASP A 34 10.51 7.64 2.82
N GLY A 35 11.37 6.71 2.39
CA GLY A 35 12.07 6.80 1.11
C GLY A 35 11.13 6.66 -0.09
N CYS A 36 10.46 5.51 -0.22
CA CYS A 36 9.57 5.24 -1.35
C CYS A 36 8.34 4.40 -0.97
N VAL A 37 7.33 4.40 -1.85
CA VAL A 37 6.12 3.60 -1.69
C VAL A 37 6.42 2.11 -1.89
N ILE A 38 6.24 1.29 -0.85
CA ILE A 38 6.48 -0.16 -0.87
C ILE A 38 5.21 -1.01 -0.76
N ALA A 39 4.06 -0.39 -0.46
CA ALA A 39 2.76 -1.02 -0.64
C ALA A 39 1.72 0.05 -0.92
N ARG A 40 0.66 -0.33 -1.65
CA ARG A 40 -0.40 0.58 -2.05
C ARG A 40 -1.74 -0.15 -2.12
N SER A 41 -2.75 0.49 -1.54
CA SER A 41 -4.15 0.08 -1.63
C SER A 41 -4.68 0.16 -3.07
N ASN A 42 -5.84 -0.44 -3.35
CA ASN A 42 -6.44 -0.39 -4.68
C ASN A 42 -6.88 1.04 -5.04
N GLU A 43 -7.29 1.82 -4.05
CA GLU A 43 -7.66 3.23 -4.16
C GLU A 43 -6.43 4.08 -4.53
N ALA A 44 -5.29 3.84 -3.89
CA ALA A 44 -4.02 4.49 -4.26
C ALA A 44 -3.54 4.12 -5.67
N LYS A 45 -3.73 2.85 -6.10
CA LYS A 45 -3.45 2.44 -7.49
C LYS A 45 -4.32 3.17 -8.49
N LYS A 46 -5.62 3.34 -8.21
CA LYS A 46 -6.59 3.99 -9.11
C LYS A 46 -6.25 5.46 -9.37
N ILE A 47 -5.67 6.15 -8.40
CA ILE A 47 -5.23 7.55 -8.54
C ILE A 47 -3.81 7.69 -9.12
N GLY A 48 -3.20 6.59 -9.59
CA GLY A 48 -1.95 6.63 -10.33
C GLY A 48 -0.67 6.58 -9.49
N ILE A 49 -0.74 6.32 -8.18
CA ILE A 49 0.48 6.19 -7.37
C ILE A 49 1.20 4.89 -7.74
N GLU A 50 2.40 5.00 -8.30
CA GLU A 50 3.21 3.87 -8.72
C GLU A 50 3.91 3.16 -7.54
N MET A 51 4.33 1.92 -7.76
CA MET A 51 5.15 1.18 -6.80
C MET A 51 6.60 1.68 -6.90
N GLY A 52 7.28 1.88 -5.77
CA GLY A 52 8.67 2.30 -5.72
C GLY A 52 8.90 3.79 -6.03
N ILE A 53 7.83 4.57 -6.27
CA ILE A 53 7.95 6.02 -6.42
C ILE A 53 8.47 6.64 -5.11
N PRO A 54 9.47 7.53 -5.16
CA PRO A 54 9.92 8.26 -3.98
C PRO A 54 8.77 9.07 -3.35
N ALA A 55 8.67 9.05 -2.01
CA ALA A 55 7.53 9.65 -1.31
C ALA A 55 7.34 11.14 -1.65
N PHE A 56 8.44 11.88 -1.78
CA PHE A 56 8.41 13.32 -2.12
C PHE A 56 7.86 13.64 -3.53
N LYS A 57 7.69 12.64 -4.40
CA LYS A 57 7.09 12.79 -5.74
C LYS A 57 5.59 12.49 -5.74
N VAL A 58 5.04 11.98 -4.65
CA VAL A 58 3.60 11.76 -4.49
C VAL A 58 3.00 13.05 -3.93
N GLN A 59 2.37 13.85 -4.79
CA GLN A 59 1.71 15.13 -4.46
C GLN A 59 0.19 14.98 -4.53
#